data_AF-A0A3M1Q8Q2-F1
#
_entry.id   AF-A0A3M1Q8Q2-F1
#
_cell.length_a   1.000
_cell.length_b   1.000
_cell.length_c   1.000
_cell.angle_alpha   90.00
_cell.angle_beta   90.00
_cell.angle_gamma   90.00
#
_symmetry.space_group_name_H-M   'P 1'
#
loop_
_entity.id
_entity.type
_entity.pdbx_description
1 polymer ?
#
loop_
_entity_poly.entity_id
_entity_poly.type
_entity_poly.pdbx_seq_one_letter_code
_entity_poly.pdbx_strand_id
1 'polypeptide(L)'
;MTTTLGIRREDKNDWEARAPLTPAQAGRLVSGGIPVAVQRSSQRCFPDEAYARAGARLVDAMDACPVVLGVKEIPVEQLLGGRTYVYFSHTIKGQPYNMPMLRHILDVGASLLDYECVTDERGRRLIAFGRQAGQAGMIDSLWALGRRLEAEGCVTPLAELRPAWRYGSLEAALEAVARAGRRLA
;
A
#
# COMPACT_ATOMS: atom_id res chain seq x y z
N MET A 1 22.03 -10.78 17.82
CA MET A 1 20.83 -9.94 18.00
C MET A 1 19.90 -10.18 16.83
N THR A 2 18.62 -10.43 17.07
CA THR A 2 17.64 -10.64 15.99
C THR A 2 17.07 -9.29 15.55
N THR A 3 17.25 -8.94 14.28
CA THR A 3 16.75 -7.69 13.69
C THR A 3 15.23 -7.66 13.70
N THR A 4 14.64 -6.66 14.36
CA THR A 4 13.18 -6.46 14.34
C THR A 4 12.76 -5.69 13.10
N LEU A 5 11.74 -6.20 12.41
CA LEU A 5 11.13 -5.56 11.24
C LEU A 5 9.96 -4.68 11.69
N GLY A 6 9.99 -3.39 11.35
CA GLY A 6 8.90 -2.44 11.58
C GLY A 6 8.01 -2.31 10.36
N ILE A 7 6.69 -2.34 10.54
CA ILE A 7 5.69 -1.93 9.55
C ILE A 7 5.11 -0.60 10.04
N ARG A 8 5.46 0.51 9.38
CA ARG A 8 4.96 1.84 9.77
C ARG A 8 3.49 2.02 9.38
N ARG A 9 2.85 3.05 9.94
CA ARG A 9 1.58 3.55 9.39
C ARG A 9 1.87 4.45 8.20
N GLU A 10 1.02 4.42 7.19
CA GLU A 10 1.08 5.39 6.11
C GLU A 10 0.48 6.71 6.58
N ASP A 11 1.00 7.82 6.04
CA ASP A 11 0.63 9.19 6.40
C ASP A 11 0.72 10.15 5.19
N LYS A 12 0.80 9.59 3.97
CA LYS A 12 0.93 10.39 2.75
C LYS A 12 -0.33 11.22 2.46
N ASN A 13 -1.50 10.66 2.73
CA ASN A 13 -2.82 11.27 2.59
C ASN A 13 -3.85 10.38 3.30
N ASP A 14 -5.11 10.82 3.36
CA ASP A 14 -6.22 10.11 4.02
C ASP A 14 -6.68 8.82 3.30
N TRP A 15 -6.16 8.53 2.11
CA TRP A 15 -6.61 7.41 1.27
C TRP A 15 -5.60 6.26 1.14
N GLU A 16 -4.36 6.43 1.61
CA GLU A 16 -3.34 5.38 1.53
C GLU A 16 -3.56 4.32 2.62
N ALA A 17 -4.51 3.43 2.35
CA ALA A 17 -4.86 2.35 3.27
C ALA A 17 -4.00 1.08 3.11
N ARG A 18 -3.09 1.02 2.13
CA ARG A 18 -2.30 -0.20 1.89
C ARG A 18 -1.28 -0.43 3.00
N ALA A 19 -0.78 -1.65 3.07
CA ALA A 19 0.32 -2.03 3.95
C ALA A 19 1.42 -2.73 3.13
N PRO A 20 2.70 -2.58 3.50
CA PRO A 20 3.81 -3.24 2.79
C PRO A 20 3.78 -4.76 2.96
N LEU A 21 3.20 -5.26 4.06
CA LEU A 21 2.99 -6.68 4.33
C LEU A 21 1.59 -6.89 4.92
N THR A 22 0.91 -7.95 4.48
CA THR A 22 -0.38 -8.39 5.06
C THR A 22 -0.17 -9.03 6.44
N PRO A 23 -1.22 -9.16 7.28
CA PRO A 23 -1.13 -9.89 8.54
C PRO A 23 -0.63 -11.33 8.37
N ALA A 24 -1.04 -12.02 7.30
CA ALA A 24 -0.57 -13.36 7.00
C ALA A 24 0.93 -13.40 6.67
N GLN A 25 1.43 -12.42 5.91
CA GLN A 25 2.86 -12.30 5.61
C GLN A 25 3.68 -11.98 6.86
N ALA A 26 3.19 -11.06 7.71
CA ALA A 26 3.82 -10.76 8.99
C ALA A 26 3.89 -12.00 9.89
N GLY A 27 2.80 -12.78 9.98
CA GLY A 27 2.78 -14.02 10.75
C GLY A 27 3.78 -15.06 10.26
N ARG A 28 3.99 -15.19 8.94
CA ARG A 28 5.04 -16.07 8.39
C ARG A 28 6.45 -15.64 8.82
N LEU A 29 6.72 -14.34 8.90
CA LEU A 29 8.00 -13.82 9.38
C LEU A 29 8.19 -14.12 10.87
N VAL A 30 7.15 -13.87 11.68
CA VAL A 30 7.17 -14.15 13.12
C VAL A 30 7.40 -15.64 13.38
N SER A 31 6.67 -16.53 12.72
CA SER A 31 6.86 -17.98 12.84
C SER A 31 8.24 -18.44 12.34
N GLY A 32 8.85 -17.69 11.42
CA GLY A 32 10.24 -17.89 10.97
C GLY A 32 11.31 -17.33 11.90
N GLY A 33 10.93 -16.80 13.06
CA GLY A 33 11.86 -16.25 14.06
C GLY A 33 12.28 -14.79 13.81
N ILE A 34 11.63 -14.08 12.88
CA ILE A 34 11.87 -12.65 12.62
C ILE A 34 10.83 -11.84 13.40
N PRO A 35 11.22 -11.08 14.45
CA PRO A 35 10.29 -10.25 15.20
C PRO A 35 9.71 -9.16 14.29
N VAL A 36 8.39 -9.01 14.31
CA VAL A 36 7.68 -7.96 13.57
C VAL A 36 7.01 -7.02 14.55
N ALA A 37 7.25 -5.72 14.41
CA ALA A 37 6.55 -4.65 15.09
C ALA A 37 5.67 -3.90 14.09
N VAL A 38 4.43 -3.61 14.46
CA VAL A 38 3.46 -2.91 13.60
C VAL A 38 3.03 -1.63 14.30
N GLN A 39 3.22 -0.50 13.63
CA GLN A 39 2.72 0.77 14.13
C GLN A 39 1.20 0.79 14.06
N ARG A 40 0.54 1.22 15.14
CA ARG A 40 -0.92 1.37 15.16
C ARG A 40 -1.41 2.34 14.07
N SER A 41 -2.52 2.00 13.42
CA SER A 41 -3.10 2.80 12.35
C SER A 41 -4.62 2.62 12.26
N SER A 42 -5.36 3.73 12.26
CA SER A 42 -6.80 3.75 11.97
C SER A 42 -7.13 3.78 10.47
N GLN A 43 -6.13 3.91 9.61
CA GLN A 43 -6.29 4.09 8.16
C GLN A 43 -6.03 2.80 7.37
N ARG A 44 -5.10 1.96 7.86
CA ARG A 44 -4.69 0.73 7.18
C ARG A 44 -5.90 -0.18 6.94
N CYS A 45 -5.99 -0.77 5.74
CA CYS A 45 -7.07 -1.66 5.35
C CYS A 45 -7.09 -2.99 6.14
N PHE A 46 -6.01 -3.28 6.87
CA PHE A 46 -5.91 -4.39 7.81
C PHE A 46 -5.97 -3.85 9.24
N PRO A 47 -6.91 -4.33 10.08
CA PRO A 47 -7.02 -3.89 11.46
C PRO A 47 -5.80 -4.34 12.28
N ASP A 48 -5.41 -3.53 13.26
CA ASP A 48 -4.24 -3.81 14.11
C ASP A 48 -4.34 -5.16 14.82
N GLU A 49 -5.54 -5.58 15.23
CA GLU A 49 -5.78 -6.86 15.89
C GLU A 49 -5.46 -8.05 14.98
N ALA A 50 -5.56 -7.89 13.65
CA ALA A 50 -5.17 -8.95 12.72
C ALA A 50 -3.67 -9.20 12.76
N TYR A 51 -2.85 -8.16 12.91
CA TYR A 51 -1.41 -8.29 13.08
C TYR A 51 -1.04 -8.87 14.45
N ALA A 52 -1.72 -8.42 15.51
CA ALA A 52 -1.52 -8.96 16.85
C ALA A 52 -1.82 -10.46 16.91
N ARG A 53 -2.94 -10.90 16.30
CA ARG A 53 -3.28 -12.33 16.17
C ARG A 53 -2.25 -13.12 15.34
N ALA A 54 -1.58 -12.47 14.40
CA ALA A 54 -0.49 -13.06 13.62
C ALA A 54 0.85 -13.11 14.39
N GLY A 55 0.91 -12.64 15.64
CA GLY A 55 2.10 -12.65 16.49
C GLY A 55 2.99 -11.42 16.37
N ALA A 56 2.59 -10.40 15.61
CA ALA A 56 3.32 -9.14 15.56
C ALA A 56 3.04 -8.28 16.80
N ARG A 57 4.04 -7.51 17.24
CA ARG A 57 3.93 -6.58 18.37
C ARG A 57 3.38 -5.23 17.90
N LEU A 58 2.27 -4.78 18.48
CA LEU A 58 1.74 -3.44 18.20
C LEU A 58 2.50 -2.37 18.97
N VAL A 59 2.90 -1.29 18.28
CA VAL A 59 3.71 -0.19 18.83
C VAL A 59 3.21 1.16 18.35
N ASP A 60 3.63 2.24 19.02
CA ASP A 60 3.22 3.61 18.66
C ASP A 60 4.31 4.35 17.86
N ALA A 61 5.57 3.95 18.04
CA ALA A 61 6.75 4.51 17.36
C ALA A 61 7.66 3.40 16.79
N MET A 62 8.46 3.77 15.79
CA MET A 62 9.37 2.87 15.06
C MET A 62 10.81 2.94 15.57
N ASP A 63 11.09 3.68 16.65
CA ASP A 63 12.46 4.01 17.08
C ASP A 63 13.33 2.77 17.34
N ALA A 64 12.71 1.69 17.85
CA ALA A 64 13.35 0.42 18.15
C ALA A 64 13.45 -0.56 16.96
N CYS A 65 13.01 -0.16 15.76
CA CYS A 65 13.02 -1.00 14.57
C CYS A 65 14.21 -0.62 13.67
N PRO A 66 15.26 -1.46 13.58
CA PRO A 66 16.39 -1.20 12.69
C PRO A 66 16.03 -1.27 11.20
N VAL A 67 14.98 -2.01 10.83
CA VAL A 67 14.44 -2.05 9.46
C VAL A 67 12.99 -1.61 9.49
N VAL A 68 12.61 -0.61 8.68
CA VAL A 68 11.26 -0.04 8.64
C VAL A 68 10.70 -0.10 7.22
N LEU A 69 9.56 -0.75 7.07
CA LEU A 69 8.82 -0.89 5.81
C LEU A 69 7.65 0.10 5.79
N GLY A 70 7.46 0.76 4.65
CA GLY A 70 6.29 1.56 4.31
C GLY A 70 5.95 1.37 2.83
N VAL A 71 4.78 1.85 2.40
CA VAL A 71 4.38 1.85 0.99
C VAL A 71 4.87 3.13 0.32
N LYS A 72 4.60 4.28 0.93
CA LYS A 72 4.91 5.61 0.40
C LYS A 72 6.14 6.23 1.06
N GLU A 73 6.52 7.39 0.52
CA GLU A 73 7.57 8.24 1.09
C GLU A 73 7.33 8.58 2.56
N ILE A 74 8.42 8.67 3.33
CA ILE A 74 8.40 8.93 4.77
C ILE A 74 8.81 10.39 5.00
N PRO A 75 8.09 11.15 5.85
CA PRO A 75 8.49 12.51 6.20
C PRO A 75 9.90 12.57 6.78
N VAL A 76 10.65 13.63 6.43
CA VAL A 76 12.08 13.78 6.75
C VAL A 76 12.33 13.69 8.26
N GLU A 77 11.45 14.29 9.05
CA GLU A 77 11.49 14.31 10.52
C GLU A 77 11.29 12.92 11.16
N GLN A 78 10.76 11.95 10.42
CA GLN A 78 10.59 10.55 10.89
C GLN A 78 11.75 9.64 10.46
N LEU A 79 12.68 10.16 9.65
CA LEU A 79 13.87 9.42 9.18
C LEU A 79 15.01 9.62 10.17
N LEU A 80 15.27 8.57 10.95
CA LEU A 80 16.29 8.50 11.97
C LEU A 80 17.53 7.78 11.43
N GLY A 81 18.71 8.19 11.92
CA GLY A 81 19.99 7.61 11.48
C GLY A 81 20.20 6.15 11.86
N GLY A 82 21.09 5.45 11.14
CA GLY A 82 21.48 4.06 11.44
C GLY A 82 20.37 3.02 11.25
N ARG A 83 19.36 3.33 10.43
CA ARG A 83 18.23 2.44 10.09
C ARG A 83 18.19 2.15 8.61
N THR A 84 17.54 1.06 8.25
CA THR A 84 17.24 0.71 6.86
C THR A 84 15.76 0.91 6.60
N TYR A 85 15.44 1.75 5.64
CA TYR A 85 14.08 1.99 5.20
C TYR A 85 13.79 1.31 3.88
N VAL A 86 12.59 0.77 3.73
CA VAL A 86 12.15 0.03 2.54
C VAL A 86 10.77 0.53 2.11
N TYR A 87 10.71 1.31 1.02
CA TYR A 87 9.47 1.91 0.51
C TYR A 87 9.65 2.43 -0.93
N PHE A 88 8.57 2.88 -1.59
CA PHE A 88 8.68 3.62 -2.86
C PHE A 88 9.11 5.05 -2.57
N SER A 89 10.39 5.35 -2.74
CA SER A 89 10.91 6.68 -2.37
C SER A 89 10.61 7.74 -3.42
N HIS A 90 10.33 7.31 -4.66
CA HIS A 90 10.19 8.19 -5.81
C HIS A 90 11.40 9.12 -5.97
N THR A 91 12.63 8.58 -5.85
CA THR A 91 13.87 9.36 -6.04
C THR A 91 14.72 8.87 -7.21
N ILE A 92 14.53 7.62 -7.66
CA ILE A 92 15.36 6.98 -8.69
C ILE A 92 15.33 7.68 -10.06
N LYS A 93 14.32 8.52 -10.32
CA LYS A 93 14.20 9.31 -11.56
C LYS A 93 14.54 10.79 -11.35
N GLY A 94 15.17 11.12 -10.23
CA GLY A 94 15.56 12.49 -9.89
C GLY A 94 14.38 13.40 -9.56
N GLN A 95 13.30 12.87 -9.00
CA GLN A 95 12.10 13.66 -8.73
C GLN A 95 12.36 14.74 -7.66
N PRO A 96 12.31 16.06 -8.00
CA PRO A 96 12.82 17.12 -7.13
C PRO A 96 12.20 17.18 -5.74
N TYR A 97 10.91 16.85 -5.63
CA TYR A 97 10.16 16.95 -4.37
C TYR A 97 10.66 15.99 -3.28
N ASN A 98 11.27 14.86 -3.64
CA ASN A 98 11.80 13.87 -2.68
C ASN A 98 13.33 13.85 -2.60
N MET A 99 14.03 14.66 -3.40
CA MET A 99 15.50 14.76 -3.30
C MET A 99 16.00 15.25 -1.93
N PRO A 100 15.34 16.21 -1.24
CA PRO A 100 15.73 16.57 0.13
C PRO A 100 15.63 15.40 1.12
N MET A 101 14.60 14.55 0.97
CA MET A 101 14.45 13.33 1.78
C MET A 101 15.59 12.34 1.50
N LEU A 102 15.93 12.11 0.24
CA LEU A 102 17.09 11.26 -0.10
C LEU A 102 18.40 11.82 0.48
N ARG A 103 18.59 13.14 0.39
CA ARG A 103 19.77 13.81 0.95
C ARG A 103 19.84 13.61 2.46
N HIS A 104 18.73 13.79 3.16
CA HIS A 104 18.66 13.58 4.61
C HIS A 104 19.00 12.13 5.00
N ILE A 105 18.52 11.12 4.25
CA ILE A 105 18.88 9.70 4.49
C ILE A 105 20.40 9.52 4.47
N LEU A 106 21.10 10.15 3.53
CA LEU A 106 22.56 10.13 3.46
C LEU A 106 23.19 10.86 4.65
N ASP A 107 22.70 12.06 4.97
CA ASP A 107 23.26 12.90 6.03
C ASP A 107 23.13 12.25 7.42
N VAL A 108 22.08 11.48 7.69
CA VAL A 108 21.89 10.74 8.95
C VAL A 108 22.50 9.33 8.94
N GLY A 109 23.14 8.92 7.85
CA GLY A 109 23.72 7.58 7.71
C GLY A 109 22.68 6.46 7.76
N ALA A 110 21.47 6.70 7.24
CA ALA A 110 20.46 5.68 7.04
C ALA A 110 20.63 5.01 5.66
N SER A 111 20.02 3.84 5.50
CA SER A 111 19.97 3.10 4.23
C SER A 111 18.56 3.15 3.64
N LEU A 112 18.47 3.20 2.32
CA LEU A 112 17.21 3.12 1.58
C LEU A 112 17.25 1.94 0.60
N LEU A 113 16.28 1.04 0.71
CA LEU A 113 15.99 0.00 -0.25
C LEU A 113 14.70 0.37 -1.00
N ASP A 114 14.83 0.99 -2.16
CA ASP A 114 13.67 1.43 -2.93
C ASP A 114 12.98 0.25 -3.61
N TYR A 115 11.68 0.07 -3.35
CA TYR A 115 10.88 -0.97 -4.01
C TYR A 115 10.89 -0.88 -5.54
N GLU A 116 11.03 0.33 -6.09
CA GLU A 116 11.10 0.54 -7.54
C GLU A 116 12.35 -0.10 -8.17
N CYS A 117 13.41 -0.31 -7.38
CA CYS A 117 14.67 -0.91 -7.81
C CYS A 117 14.75 -2.43 -7.58
N VAL A 118 13.72 -3.06 -7.01
CA VAL A 118 13.70 -4.51 -6.77
C VAL A 118 13.32 -5.26 -8.06
N THR A 119 14.31 -5.85 -8.72
CA THR A 119 14.18 -6.57 -9.99
C THR A 119 14.67 -8.02 -9.93
N ASP A 120 14.21 -8.86 -10.85
CA ASP A 120 14.84 -10.16 -11.11
C ASP A 120 16.10 -10.03 -11.98
N GLU A 121 16.75 -11.17 -12.26
CA GLU A 121 17.96 -11.28 -13.10
C GLU A 121 17.78 -10.76 -14.53
N ARG A 122 16.53 -10.60 -14.99
CA ARG A 122 16.20 -10.07 -16.32
C ARG A 122 15.82 -8.59 -16.27
N GLY A 123 15.99 -7.93 -15.12
CA GLY A 123 15.63 -6.53 -14.92
C GLY A 123 14.13 -6.27 -14.79
N ARG A 124 13.29 -7.31 -14.68
CA ARG A 124 11.85 -7.13 -14.49
C ARG A 124 11.56 -6.78 -13.04
N ARG A 125 10.85 -5.67 -12.82
CA ARG A 125 10.44 -5.22 -11.49
C ARG A 125 9.51 -6.24 -10.82
N LEU A 126 9.85 -6.64 -9.61
CA LEU A 126 9.13 -7.65 -8.84
C LEU A 126 8.01 -7.06 -7.98
N ILE A 127 8.15 -5.80 -7.56
CA ILE A 127 7.19 -5.13 -6.70
C ILE A 127 6.45 -4.08 -7.53
N ALA A 128 5.21 -4.39 -7.89
CA ALA A 128 4.35 -3.50 -8.68
C ALA A 128 2.86 -3.78 -8.42
N PHE A 129 2.02 -2.78 -8.68
CA PHE A 129 0.57 -2.85 -8.46
C PHE A 129 -0.25 -2.78 -9.75
N GLY A 130 0.36 -3.08 -10.90
CA GLY A 130 -0.25 -2.86 -12.23
C GLY A 130 -1.57 -3.60 -12.44
N ARG A 131 -1.67 -4.85 -11.97
CA ARG A 131 -2.90 -5.65 -12.09
C ARG A 131 -4.05 -5.03 -11.30
N GLN A 132 -3.79 -4.66 -10.04
CA GLN A 132 -4.79 -4.05 -9.15
C GLN A 132 -5.20 -2.66 -9.66
N ALA A 133 -4.25 -1.88 -10.17
CA ALA A 133 -4.53 -0.59 -10.80
C ALA A 133 -5.45 -0.74 -12.02
N GLY A 134 -5.21 -1.74 -12.88
CA GLY A 134 -6.07 -2.02 -14.03
C GLY A 134 -7.48 -2.46 -13.63
N GLN A 135 -7.60 -3.29 -12.59
CA GLN A 135 -8.90 -3.72 -12.05
C GLN A 135 -9.69 -2.52 -11.49
N ALA A 136 -9.07 -1.70 -10.65
CA ALA A 136 -9.71 -0.50 -10.11
C ALA A 136 -10.11 0.48 -11.22
N GLY A 137 -9.21 0.73 -12.18
CA GLY A 137 -9.47 1.62 -13.32
C GLY A 137 -10.64 1.15 -14.20
N MET A 138 -10.75 -0.17 -14.46
CA MET A 138 -11.89 -0.75 -15.19
C MET A 138 -13.20 -0.49 -14.44
N ILE A 139 -13.25 -0.79 -13.14
CA ILE A 139 -14.45 -0.60 -12.31
C ILE A 139 -14.86 0.87 -12.28
N ASP A 140 -13.92 1.77 -12.03
CA ASP A 140 -14.17 3.21 -11.96
C ASP A 140 -14.60 3.79 -13.31
N SER A 141 -14.07 3.27 -14.42
CA SER A 141 -14.47 3.69 -15.77
C SER A 141 -15.91 3.30 -16.08
N LEU A 142 -16.32 2.07 -15.72
CA LEU A 142 -17.71 1.62 -15.91
C LEU A 142 -18.68 2.40 -15.01
N TRP A 143 -18.28 2.66 -13.77
CA TRP A 143 -19.04 3.51 -12.86
C TRP A 143 -19.19 4.95 -13.40
N ALA A 144 -18.10 5.55 -13.88
CA ALA A 144 -18.13 6.89 -14.47
C ALA A 144 -19.02 6.96 -15.72
N LEU A 145 -19.00 5.93 -16.56
CA LEU A 145 -19.92 5.81 -17.69
C LEU A 145 -21.38 5.73 -17.21
N GLY A 146 -21.69 4.95 -16.18
CA GLY A 146 -23.01 4.89 -15.58
C GLY A 146 -23.50 6.25 -15.07
N ARG A 147 -22.64 7.00 -14.37
CA ARG A 147 -22.92 8.37 -13.91
C ARG A 147 -23.22 9.33 -15.07
N ARG A 148 -22.43 9.24 -16.15
CA ARG A 148 -22.63 10.07 -17.35
C ARG A 148 -23.96 9.78 -18.03
N LEU A 149 -24.27 8.51 -18.26
CA LEU A 149 -25.52 8.09 -18.92
C LEU A 149 -26.74 8.51 -18.11
N GLU A 150 -26.69 8.41 -16.77
CA GLU A 150 -27.77 8.91 -15.92
C GLU A 150 -27.95 10.42 -16.06
N ALA A 151 -26.85 11.20 -16.11
CA ALA A 151 -26.91 12.64 -16.32
C ALA A 151 -27.45 13.03 -17.71
N GLU A 152 -27.27 12.16 -18.72
CA GLU A 152 -27.84 12.31 -20.07
C GLU A 152 -29.30 11.80 -20.16
N GLY A 153 -29.89 11.32 -19.06
CA GLY A 153 -31.28 10.84 -18.99
C GLY A 153 -31.47 9.38 -19.44
N CYS A 154 -30.39 8.62 -19.63
CA CYS A 154 -30.46 7.21 -20.00
C CYS A 154 -30.61 6.31 -18.76
N VAL A 155 -31.56 5.38 -18.82
CA VAL A 155 -31.65 4.29 -17.83
C VAL A 155 -30.60 3.23 -18.16
N THR A 156 -29.65 3.00 -17.25
CA THR A 156 -28.58 2.01 -17.44
C THR A 156 -28.28 1.23 -16.15
N PRO A 157 -28.09 -0.11 -16.20
CA PRO A 157 -27.60 -0.89 -15.06
C PRO A 157 -26.23 -0.43 -14.54
N LEU A 158 -25.43 0.27 -15.35
CA LEU A 158 -24.13 0.79 -14.93
C LEU A 158 -24.22 1.87 -13.84
N ALA A 159 -25.37 2.56 -13.74
CA ALA A 159 -25.59 3.60 -12.73
C ALA A 159 -25.61 3.04 -11.29
N GLU A 160 -25.80 1.73 -11.13
CA GLU A 160 -25.79 1.03 -9.84
C GLU A 160 -24.37 0.62 -9.38
N LEU A 161 -23.38 0.73 -10.26
CA LEU A 161 -21.98 0.51 -9.89
C LEU A 161 -21.53 1.61 -8.92
N ARG A 162 -20.47 1.30 -8.18
CA ARG A 162 -19.82 2.20 -7.24
C ARG A 162 -18.34 2.33 -7.63
N PRO A 163 -17.64 3.38 -7.17
CA PRO A 163 -16.18 3.43 -7.27
C PRO A 163 -15.55 2.19 -6.62
N ALA A 164 -14.40 1.76 -7.15
CA ALA A 164 -13.70 0.55 -6.75
C ALA A 164 -13.44 0.48 -5.23
N TRP A 165 -13.06 1.61 -4.62
CA TRP A 165 -12.76 1.70 -3.19
C TRP A 165 -13.98 1.49 -2.27
N ARG A 166 -15.21 1.55 -2.81
CA ARG A 166 -16.44 1.30 -2.04
C ARG A 166 -16.85 -0.17 -1.98
N TYR A 167 -16.14 -1.06 -2.68
CA TYR A 167 -16.36 -2.49 -2.55
C TYR A 167 -15.44 -3.06 -1.46
N GLY A 168 -15.98 -3.92 -0.60
CA GLY A 168 -15.21 -4.58 0.45
C GLY A 168 -14.23 -5.64 -0.06
N SER A 169 -14.41 -6.12 -1.30
CA SER A 169 -13.48 -7.04 -1.97
C SER A 169 -13.56 -6.91 -3.49
N LEU A 170 -12.54 -7.45 -4.17
CA LEU A 170 -12.51 -7.49 -5.63
C LEU A 170 -13.62 -8.39 -6.18
N GLU A 171 -13.91 -9.51 -5.52
CA GLU A 171 -14.96 -10.45 -5.91
C GLU A 171 -16.31 -9.76 -5.94
N ALA A 172 -16.64 -8.99 -4.89
CA ALA A 172 -17.89 -8.23 -4.83
C ALA A 172 -17.98 -7.17 -5.93
N ALA A 173 -16.87 -6.51 -6.26
CA ALA A 173 -16.81 -5.54 -7.35
C ALA A 173 -17.04 -6.21 -8.73
N LEU A 174 -16.39 -7.34 -8.97
CA LEU A 174 -16.54 -8.10 -10.22
C LEU A 174 -17.95 -8.69 -10.36
N GLU A 175 -18.56 -9.15 -9.26
CA GLU A 175 -19.94 -9.63 -9.27
C GLU A 175 -20.92 -8.50 -9.63
N ALA A 176 -20.71 -7.29 -9.10
CA ALA A 176 -21.51 -6.13 -9.44
C ALA A 176 -21.40 -5.77 -10.92
N VAL A 177 -20.17 -5.76 -11.47
CA VAL A 177 -19.92 -5.55 -12.90
C VAL A 177 -20.61 -6.63 -13.74
N ALA A 178 -20.48 -7.90 -13.36
CA ALA A 178 -21.10 -9.01 -14.08
C ALA A 178 -22.63 -8.93 -14.07
N ARG A 179 -23.24 -8.52 -12.94
CA ARG A 179 -24.69 -8.30 -12.82
C ARG A 179 -25.17 -7.17 -13.73
N ALA A 180 -24.43 -6.06 -13.80
CA ALA A 180 -24.75 -4.97 -14.71
C ALA A 180 -24.66 -5.43 -16.17
N GLY A 181 -23.60 -6.18 -16.53
CA GLY A 181 -23.42 -6.76 -17.86
C GLY A 181 -24.56 -7.68 -18.29
N ARG A 182 -25.05 -8.55 -17.40
CA ARG A 182 -26.19 -9.44 -17.69
C ARG A 182 -27.51 -8.71 -17.98
N ARG A 183 -27.67 -7.47 -17.53
CA ARG A 183 -28.87 -6.65 -17.77
C ARG A 183 -28.76 -5.78 -19.02
N LEU A 184 -27.57 -5.70 -19.60
CA LEU A 184 -27.30 -5.01 -20.87
C LEU A 184 -27.37 -5.96 -22.07
N ALA A 185 -27.16 -7.26 -21.85
CA ALA A 185 -27.29 -8.33 -22.84
C ALA A 185 -28.76 -8.68 -23.09
#